data_AF-A0A520FB78-F1
#
_entry.id   AF-A0A520FB78-F1
#
_cell.length_a   1.000
_cell.length_b   1.000
_cell.length_c   1.000
_cell.angle_alpha   90.00
_cell.angle_beta   90.00
_cell.angle_gamma   90.00
#
_symmetry.space_group_name_H-M   'P 1'
#
loop_
_entity.id
_entity.type
_entity.pdbx_description
1 polymer ?
#
loop_
_entity_poly.entity_id
_entity_poly.type
_entity_poly.pdbx_seq_one_letter_code
_entity_poly.pdbx_strand_id
1 'polypeptide(L)'
;MSHHRGGILTYDTVVIGGGPAGLSAATLLARARRKVIVVDTEEPRNAPADHVHNFLSRDGSTPEELHRAGCEEVLRYGGEILRGKVIGLDEGFEVRL
;
A
#
# COMPACT_ATOMS: atom_id res chain seq x y z
N MET A 1 13.88 16.27 24.63
CA MET A 1 12.79 15.28 24.40
C MET A 1 11.68 15.96 23.62
N SER A 2 11.70 15.82 22.29
CA SER A 2 10.79 16.53 21.40
C SER A 2 9.43 15.84 21.38
N HIS A 3 8.41 16.55 21.86
CA HIS A 3 7.01 16.14 21.72
C HIS A 3 6.62 16.31 20.24
N HIS A 4 6.57 15.21 19.49
CA HIS A 4 5.85 15.18 18.21
C HIS A 4 4.35 15.25 18.52
N ARG A 5 3.78 16.46 18.51
CA ARG A 5 2.34 16.65 18.42
C ARG A 5 1.89 16.03 17.10
N GLY A 6 0.97 15.05 17.17
CA GLY A 6 0.38 14.39 16.00
C GLY A 6 -0.23 15.42 15.06
N GLY A 7 0.44 15.65 13.93
CA GLY A 7 -0.09 16.47 12.85
C GLY A 7 -0.97 15.63 11.95
N ILE A 8 -2.06 16.23 11.45
CA ILE A 8 -2.87 15.63 10.39
C ILE A 8 -2.05 15.71 9.09
N LEU A 9 -1.81 14.56 8.46
CA LEU A 9 -1.20 14.49 7.13
C LEU A 9 -2.30 14.40 6.08
N THR A 10 -2.26 15.29 5.08
CA THR A 10 -3.22 15.29 3.97
C THR A 10 -2.65 14.54 2.77
N TYR A 11 -3.46 13.65 2.22
CA TYR A 11 -3.23 12.89 0.98
C TYR A 11 -4.44 13.04 0.06
N ASP A 12 -4.25 12.92 -1.25
CA ASP A 12 -5.37 12.84 -2.21
C ASP A 12 -6.08 11.49 -2.09
N THR A 13 -5.36 10.44 -1.70
CA THR A 13 -5.92 9.09 -1.54
C THR A 13 -5.14 8.29 -0.50
N VAL A 14 -5.86 7.60 0.38
CA VAL A 14 -5.33 6.56 1.26
C VAL A 14 -5.79 5.21 0.76
N VAL A 15 -4.85 4.32 0.43
CA VAL A 15 -5.12 2.94 0.03
C VAL A 15 -4.90 2.03 1.24
N ILE A 16 -5.92 1.29 1.64
CA ILE A 16 -5.86 0.41 2.82
C ILE A 16 -5.66 -1.03 2.34
N GLY A 17 -4.48 -1.59 2.61
CA GLY A 17 -4.03 -2.92 2.22
C GLY A 17 -3.01 -2.88 1.08
N GLY A 18 -1.84 -3.48 1.28
CA GLY A 18 -0.76 -3.60 0.29
C GLY A 18 -0.79 -4.89 -0.53
N GLY A 19 -1.95 -5.51 -0.71
CA GLY A 19 -2.11 -6.63 -1.65
C GLY A 19 -2.01 -6.17 -3.12
N PRO A 20 -2.07 -7.11 -4.09
CA PRO A 20 -1.97 -6.78 -5.51
C PRO A 20 -2.97 -5.72 -5.99
N ALA A 21 -4.19 -5.73 -5.44
CA ALA A 21 -5.21 -4.74 -5.76
C ALA A 21 -4.82 -3.32 -5.28
N GLY A 22 -4.39 -3.20 -4.01
CA GLY A 22 -4.01 -1.92 -3.41
C GLY A 22 -2.76 -1.33 -4.06
N LEU A 23 -1.72 -2.16 -4.26
CA LEU A 23 -0.49 -1.73 -4.93
C LEU A 23 -0.75 -1.31 -6.38
N SER A 24 -1.58 -2.04 -7.12
CA SER A 24 -1.97 -1.65 -8.50
C SER A 24 -2.69 -0.30 -8.53
N ALA A 25 -3.64 -0.07 -7.61
CA ALA A 25 -4.37 1.18 -7.50
C ALA A 25 -3.45 2.35 -7.13
N ALA A 26 -2.56 2.13 -6.16
CA ALA A 26 -1.59 3.14 -5.72
C ALA A 26 -0.61 3.51 -6.82
N THR A 27 -0.07 2.53 -7.56
CA THR A 27 0.80 2.77 -8.71
C THR A 27 0.10 3.61 -9.77
N LEU A 28 -1.16 3.29 -10.13
CA LEU A 28 -1.94 4.07 -11.08
C LEU A 28 -2.11 5.53 -10.62
N LEU A 29 -2.51 5.75 -9.37
CA LEU A 29 -2.78 7.07 -8.82
C LEU A 29 -1.50 7.90 -8.64
N ALA A 30 -0.41 7.29 -8.18
CA ALA A 30 0.89 7.94 -8.07
C ALA A 30 1.42 8.36 -9.45
N ARG A 31 1.27 7.51 -10.48
CA ARG A 31 1.57 7.87 -11.88
C ARG A 31 0.73 9.04 -12.39
N ALA A 32 -0.51 9.16 -11.92
CA ALA A 32 -1.38 10.29 -12.20
C ALA A 32 -1.05 11.54 -11.34
N ARG A 33 0.09 11.54 -10.63
CA ARG A 33 0.59 12.62 -9.77
C ARG A 33 -0.32 12.96 -8.60
N ARG A 34 -1.11 11.99 -8.12
CA ARG A 34 -1.84 12.11 -6.85
C ARG A 34 -0.89 11.86 -5.69
N LYS A 35 -1.08 12.57 -4.59
CA LYS A 35 -0.38 12.28 -3.33
C LYS A 35 -1.06 11.09 -2.66
N VAL A 36 -0.43 9.91 -2.74
CA VAL A 36 -1.01 8.64 -2.31
C VAL A 36 -0.18 8.02 -1.21
N ILE A 37 -0.86 7.46 -0.20
CA ILE A 37 -0.24 6.60 0.81
C ILE A 37 -0.94 5.23 0.83
N VAL A 38 -0.15 4.16 0.83
CA VAL A 38 -0.60 2.80 1.09
C VAL A 38 -0.37 2.48 2.56
N VAL A 39 -1.40 2.05 3.27
CA VAL A 39 -1.28 1.51 4.63
C VAL A 39 -1.37 0.00 4.54
N ASP A 40 -0.29 -0.70 4.86
CA ASP A 40 -0.20 -2.15 4.74
C ASP A 40 0.21 -2.81 6.06
N THR A 41 -0.43 -3.94 6.40
CA THR A 41 -0.06 -4.74 7.56
C THR A 41 1.09 -5.70 7.28
N GLU A 42 1.45 -5.89 6.00
CA GLU A 42 2.42 -6.91 5.54
C GLU A 42 2.02 -8.34 5.91
N GLU A 43 0.71 -8.57 6.10
CA GLU A 43 0.12 -9.88 6.38
C GLU A 43 -0.77 -10.32 5.21
N PRO A 44 -0.18 -10.65 4.04
CA PRO A 44 -0.97 -10.95 2.85
C PRO A 44 -1.67 -12.30 3.00
N ARG A 45 -2.92 -12.37 2.51
CA ARG A 45 -3.75 -13.60 2.55
C ARG A 45 -3.05 -14.82 1.94
N ASN A 46 -2.22 -14.61 0.93
CA ASN A 46 -1.51 -15.67 0.21
C ASN A 46 -0.10 -15.95 0.76
N ALA A 47 0.28 -15.43 1.94
CA ALA A 47 1.58 -15.72 2.56
C ALA A 47 1.92 -17.22 2.64
N PRO A 48 0.98 -18.15 2.91
CA PRO A 48 1.29 -19.59 2.96
C PRO A 48 1.51 -20.25 1.59
N ALA A 49 1.26 -19.56 0.48
CA ALA A 49 1.40 -20.14 -0.84
C ALA A 49 2.85 -20.05 -1.32
N ASP A 50 3.39 -21.14 -1.88
CA ASP A 50 4.74 -21.14 -2.44
C ASP A 50 4.83 -20.21 -3.66
N HIS A 51 3.78 -20.17 -4.48
CA HIS A 51 3.75 -19.45 -5.75
C HIS A 51 2.40 -18.78 -6.02
N VAL A 52 2.43 -17.67 -6.75
CA VAL A 52 1.26 -17.06 -7.40
C VAL A 52 1.13 -17.57 -8.83
N HIS A 53 -0.12 -17.81 -9.25
CA HIS A 53 -0.47 -18.26 -10.59
C HIS A 53 -1.49 -17.32 -11.23
N ASN A 54 -1.59 -17.37 -12.56
CA ASN A 54 -2.49 -16.54 -13.36
C ASN A 54 -2.23 -15.03 -13.20
N PHE A 55 -0.99 -14.65 -12.89
CA PHE A 55 -0.56 -13.25 -12.85
C PHE A 55 0.32 -12.95 -14.06
N LEU A 56 -0.15 -12.08 -14.95
CA LEU A 56 0.56 -11.76 -16.21
C LEU A 56 2.01 -11.36 -15.92
N SER A 57 2.96 -11.93 -16.65
CA SER A 57 4.42 -11.77 -16.50
C SER A 57 5.06 -12.29 -15.19
N ARG A 58 4.26 -12.77 -14.24
CA ARG A 58 4.70 -13.17 -12.89
C ARG A 58 4.20 -14.55 -12.47
N ASP A 59 3.74 -15.36 -13.41
CA ASP A 59 3.32 -16.74 -13.12
C ASP A 59 4.50 -17.53 -12.53
N GLY A 60 4.28 -18.17 -11.38
CA GLY A 60 5.32 -18.91 -10.63
C GLY A 60 6.19 -18.05 -9.71
N SER A 61 6.00 -16.73 -9.63
CA SER A 61 6.71 -15.91 -8.61
C SER A 61 6.21 -16.21 -7.20
N THR A 62 6.99 -15.86 -6.18
CA THR A 62 6.52 -15.98 -4.78
C THR A 62 5.59 -14.81 -4.42
N PRO A 63 4.70 -14.96 -3.43
CA PRO A 63 3.91 -13.84 -2.89
C PRO A 63 4.76 -12.63 -2.49
N GLU A 64 5.92 -12.87 -1.88
CA GLU A 64 6.86 -11.83 -1.44
C GLU A 64 7.48 -11.09 -2.63
N GLU A 65 7.89 -11.80 -3.68
CA GLU A 65 8.42 -11.19 -4.90
C GLU A 65 7.40 -10.30 -5.59
N LEU A 66 6.14 -10.76 -5.67
CA LEU A 66 5.05 -9.98 -6.25
C LEU A 66 4.75 -8.72 -5.43
N HIS A 67 4.67 -8.85 -4.10
CA HIS A 67 4.46 -7.72 -3.20
C HIS A 67 5.59 -6.69 -3.31
N ARG A 68 6.86 -7.15 -3.21
CA ARG A 68 8.03 -6.29 -3.35
C ARG A 68 8.03 -5.53 -4.68
N ALA A 69 7.74 -6.22 -5.79
CA ALA A 69 7.69 -5.58 -7.11
C ALA A 69 6.60 -4.48 -7.16
N GLY A 70 5.43 -4.73 -6.58
CA GLY A 70 4.37 -3.72 -6.50
C GLY A 70 4.76 -2.52 -5.62
N CYS A 71 5.39 -2.77 -4.46
CA CYS A 71 5.90 -1.72 -3.59
C CYS A 71 6.95 -0.84 -4.29
N GLU A 72 7.90 -1.46 -5.01
CA GLU A 72 8.91 -0.76 -5.80
C GLU A 72 8.29 0.16 -6.86
N GLU A 73 7.21 -0.27 -7.52
CA GLU A 73 6.50 0.57 -8.49
C GLU A 73 5.80 1.77 -7.85
N VAL A 74 5.12 1.58 -6.71
CA VAL A 74 4.49 2.68 -5.97
C VAL A 74 5.53 3.73 -5.59
N LEU A 75 6.64 3.30 -5.00
CA LEU A 75 7.73 4.19 -4.57
C LEU A 75 8.38 4.91 -5.76
N ARG A 76 8.57 4.21 -6.88
CA ARG A 76 9.15 4.78 -8.12
C ARG A 76 8.33 5.98 -8.64
N TYR A 77 7.01 5.96 -8.47
CA TYR A 77 6.14 7.04 -8.90
C TYR A 77 5.80 8.06 -7.79
N GLY A 78 6.50 7.99 -6.66
CA GLY A 78 6.37 8.95 -5.57
C GLY A 78 5.20 8.69 -4.63
N GLY A 79 4.57 7.52 -4.70
CA GLY A 79 3.64 7.06 -3.67
C GLY A 79 4.38 6.69 -2.39
N GLU A 80 3.71 6.82 -1.26
CA GLU A 80 4.25 6.46 0.06
C GLU A 80 3.66 5.13 0.53
N ILE A 81 4.42 4.38 1.33
CA ILE A 81 3.96 3.14 1.96
C ILE A 81 4.24 3.24 3.45
N LEU A 82 3.22 2.95 4.25
CA LEU A 82 3.28 2.96 5.69
C LEU A 82 2.85 1.59 6.22
N ARG A 83 3.76 0.96 6.96
CA ARG A 83 3.45 -0.24 7.71
C ARG A 83 2.53 0.14 8.87
N GLY A 84 1.31 -0.37 8.86
CA GLY A 84 0.30 -0.01 9.84
C GLY A 84 -1.01 -0.74 9.63
N LYS A 85 -1.89 -0.64 10.62
CA LYS A 85 -3.22 -1.25 10.57
C LYS A 85 -4.26 -0.17 10.77
N VAL A 86 -5.06 0.11 9.75
CA VAL A 86 -6.20 1.02 9.94
C VAL A 86 -7.16 0.44 10.97
N ILE A 87 -7.43 1.21 12.02
CA ILE A 87 -8.33 0.85 13.12
C ILE A 87 -9.68 1.57 13.05
N GLY A 88 -9.77 2.64 12.26
CA GLY A 88 -10.99 3.43 12.14
C GLY A 88 -10.96 4.37 10.95
N LEU A 89 -12.17 4.70 10.48
CA LEU A 89 -12.44 5.74 9.50
C LEU A 89 -13.48 6.67 10.13
N ASP A 90 -13.19 7.96 10.12
CA ASP A 90 -14.11 8.98 10.63
C ASP A 90 -14.81 9.70 9.48
N GLU A 91 -15.89 10.41 9.79
CA GLU A 91 -16.61 11.23 8.80
C GLU A 91 -15.65 12.25 8.16
N GLY A 92 -15.79 12.46 6.84
CA GLY A 92 -14.90 13.37 6.11
C GLY A 92 -13.59 12.76 5.60
N PHE A 93 -13.46 11.42 5.56
CA PHE A 93 -12.30 10.68 5.04
C PHE A 93 -11.01 10.81 5.88
N GLU A 94 -11.15 10.94 7.20
CA GLU A 94 -10.03 10.83 8.11
C GLU A 94 -9.76 9.36 8.46
N VAL A 95 -8.48 8.97 8.42
CA VAL A 95 -8.03 7.59 8.65
C VAL A 95 -7.21 7.52 9.93
N ARG A 96 -7.55 6.57 10.81
CA ARG A 96 -6.80 6.27 12.04
C ARG A 96 -6.07 4.95 11.92
N LEU A 97 -4.78 4.98 12.21
CA LEU A 97 -3.83 3.86 12.14
C LEU A 97 -3.56 3.23 13.51
#